data_AF-A0A812F9K6-F1
#
_entry.id   AF-A0A812F9K6-F1
#
_cell.length_a   1.000
_cell.length_b   1.000
_cell.length_c   1.000
_cell.angle_alpha   90.00
_cell.angle_beta   90.00
_cell.angle_gamma   90.00
#
_symmetry.space_group_name_H-M   'P 1'
#
loop_
_entity.id
_entity.type
_entity.pdbx_description
1 polymer ?
#
loop_
_entity_poly.entity_id
_entity_poly.type
_entity_poly.pdbx_seq_one_letter_code
_entity_poly.pdbx_strand_id
1 'polypeptide(L)'
;MDVIQPCIKIQVHTKYIEEQSNPELQRFIFAYVITIKNLSQQTVQLISRRWLITDANGKQMTVEGDGVVGQQPFISSNDEYTYNSGTAIETPVGVMQGHYVMLDEKGQEFITEIEPFRLAVPNVLN
;
A
#
# COMPACT_ATOMS: atom_id res chain seq x y z
N MET A 1 26.13 -16.49 9.41
CA MET A 1 25.71 -15.95 8.11
C MET A 1 24.60 -14.98 8.40
N ASP A 2 24.80 -13.70 8.12
CA ASP A 2 23.70 -12.73 8.21
C ASP A 2 22.63 -13.14 7.20
N VAL A 3 21.43 -13.39 7.69
CA VAL A 3 20.27 -13.67 6.83
C VAL A 3 19.86 -12.32 6.25
N ILE A 4 20.30 -12.03 5.02
CA ILE A 4 19.94 -10.80 4.33
C ILE A 4 18.53 -11.01 3.76
N GLN A 5 17.55 -10.34 4.39
CA GLN A 5 16.18 -10.29 3.89
C GLN A 5 16.13 -9.64 2.50
N PRO A 6 15.25 -10.10 1.57
CA PRO A 6 15.06 -9.45 0.28
C PRO A 6 14.82 -7.94 0.40
N CYS A 7 15.54 -7.15 -0.39
CA CYS A 7 15.32 -5.71 -0.47
C CYS A 7 14.11 -5.42 -1.38
N ILE A 8 12.98 -5.05 -0.78
CA ILE A 8 11.76 -4.68 -1.49
C ILE A 8 11.53 -3.17 -1.35
N LYS A 9 11.34 -2.48 -2.48
CA LYS A 9 11.05 -1.05 -2.51
C LYS A 9 9.62 -0.81 -2.91
N ILE A 10 8.90 -0.07 -2.07
CA ILE A 10 7.51 0.33 -2.33
C ILE A 10 7.48 1.78 -2.82
N GLN A 11 6.78 2.03 -3.92
CA GLN A 11 6.48 3.37 -4.40
C GLN A 11 4.97 3.55 -4.45
N VAL A 12 4.49 4.72 -4.02
CA VAL A 12 3.05 5.00 -3.92
C VAL A 12 2.76 6.34 -4.58
N HIS A 13 1.73 6.36 -5.42
CA HIS A 13 1.13 7.59 -5.96
C HIS A 13 -0.34 7.62 -5.60
N THR A 14 -0.81 8.73 -5.06
CA THR A 14 -2.20 8.89 -4.61
C THR A 14 -2.90 9.99 -5.40
N LYS A 15 -4.20 9.84 -5.63
CA LYS A 15 -5.03 10.85 -6.29
C LYS A 15 -6.39 10.92 -5.61
N TYR A 16 -6.82 12.14 -5.27
CA TYR A 16 -8.20 12.41 -4.89
C TYR A 16 -9.13 12.29 -6.11
N ILE A 17 -10.25 11.57 -5.96
CA ILE A 17 -11.21 11.32 -7.03
C ILE A 17 -12.47 12.14 -6.74
N GLU A 18 -12.49 13.37 -7.26
CA GLU A 18 -13.58 14.33 -7.04
C GLU A 18 -14.92 13.78 -7.50
N GLU A 19 -14.99 13.13 -8.67
CA GLU A 19 -16.25 12.66 -9.24
C GLU A 19 -16.91 11.53 -8.41
N GLN A 20 -16.16 10.88 -7.52
CA GLN A 20 -16.65 9.80 -6.65
C GLN A 20 -16.81 10.25 -5.19
N SER A 21 -16.43 11.48 -4.88
CA SER A 21 -16.44 12.04 -3.54
C SER A 21 -17.67 12.90 -3.32
N ASN A 22 -18.08 13.01 -2.05
CA ASN A 22 -19.11 13.93 -1.62
C ASN A 22 -18.65 14.56 -0.29
N PRO A 23 -17.98 15.72 -0.34
CA PRO A 23 -17.50 16.42 0.85
C PRO A 23 -18.61 16.82 1.83
N GLU A 24 -19.82 17.15 1.34
CA GLU A 24 -20.97 17.48 2.20
C GLU A 24 -21.42 16.30 3.06
N LEU A 25 -21.21 15.07 2.57
CA LEU A 25 -21.48 13.83 3.28
C LEU A 25 -20.24 13.22 3.96
N GLN A 26 -19.15 14.00 4.11
CA GLN A 26 -17.89 13.53 4.69
C GLN A 26 -17.39 12.25 4.01
N ARG A 27 -17.42 12.21 2.67
CA ARG A 27 -16.98 11.06 1.88
C ARG A 27 -15.91 11.49 0.89
N PHE A 28 -14.66 11.19 1.18
CA PHE A 28 -13.52 11.50 0.32
C PHE A 28 -12.92 10.21 -0.24
N ILE A 29 -12.95 10.08 -1.57
CA ILE A 29 -12.42 8.91 -2.28
C ILE A 29 -11.02 9.20 -2.80
N PHE A 30 -10.10 8.31 -2.49
CA PHE A 30 -8.73 8.36 -2.98
C PHE A 30 -8.41 7.09 -3.76
N ALA A 31 -7.86 7.25 -4.95
CA ALA A 31 -7.18 6.17 -5.65
C ALA A 31 -5.69 6.18 -5.27
N TYR A 32 -5.07 5.02 -5.27
CA TYR A 32 -3.64 4.88 -5.15
C TYR A 32 -3.11 3.85 -6.15
N VAL A 33 -1.91 4.11 -6.66
CA VAL A 33 -1.12 3.22 -7.49
C VAL A 33 0.13 2.85 -6.69
N ILE A 34 0.33 1.55 -6.47
CA ILE A 34 1.49 1.03 -5.75
C ILE A 34 2.33 0.20 -6.70
N THR A 35 3.63 0.49 -6.71
CA THR A 35 4.65 -0.30 -7.40
C THR A 35 5.54 -0.97 -6.37
N ILE A 36 5.63 -2.29 -6.45
CA ILE A 36 6.45 -3.15 -5.61
C ILE A 36 7.66 -3.57 -6.44
N LYS A 37 8.85 -3.11 -6.10
CA LYS A 37 10.09 -3.44 -6.81
C LYS A 37 10.92 -4.41 -5.99
N ASN A 38 11.30 -5.51 -6.60
CA ASN A 38 12.23 -6.45 -6.00
C ASN A 38 13.66 -6.06 -6.39
N LEU A 39 14.39 -5.48 -5.45
CA LEU A 39 15.79 -5.08 -5.64
C LEU A 39 16.78 -6.13 -5.14
N SER A 40 16.27 -7.32 -4.77
CA SER A 40 17.09 -8.46 -4.36
C SER A 40 17.46 -9.33 -5.56
N GLN A 41 18.33 -10.32 -5.34
CA GLN A 41 18.78 -11.25 -6.39
C GLN A 41 17.92 -12.51 -6.52
N GLN A 42 16.84 -12.62 -5.75
CA GLN A 42 15.97 -13.79 -5.72
C GLN A 42 14.53 -13.40 -6.04
N THR A 43 13.74 -14.35 -6.55
CA THR A 43 12.29 -14.14 -6.74
C THR A 43 11.57 -14.14 -5.40
N VAL A 44 10.59 -13.26 -5.24
CA VAL A 44 9.72 -13.20 -4.05
C VAL A 44 8.26 -13.31 -4.44
N GLN A 45 7.40 -13.69 -3.51
CA GLN A 45 5.96 -13.73 -3.72
C GLN A 45 5.24 -12.89 -2.67
N LEU A 46 4.29 -12.04 -3.08
CA LEU A 46 3.38 -11.38 -2.15
C LEU A 46 2.24 -12.30 -1.76
N ILE A 47 2.01 -12.48 -0.45
CA ILE A 47 1.00 -13.39 0.08
C ILE A 47 -0.22 -12.64 0.61
N SER A 48 -0.01 -11.62 1.43
CA SER A 48 -1.11 -10.87 2.04
C SER A 48 -0.69 -9.44 2.36
N ARG A 49 -1.69 -8.62 2.69
CA ARG A 49 -1.53 -7.19 3.01
C ARG A 49 -2.27 -6.86 4.30
N ARG A 50 -1.70 -5.95 5.09
CA ARG A 50 -2.36 -5.27 6.20
C ARG A 50 -2.19 -3.78 6.02
N TRP A 51 -3.29 -3.04 6.07
CA TRP A 51 -3.33 -1.58 6.04
C TRP A 51 -3.87 -1.03 7.35
N LEU A 52 -3.24 0.03 7.84
CA LEU A 52 -3.78 0.95 8.84
C LEU A 52 -4.03 2.29 8.16
N ILE A 53 -5.30 2.70 8.16
CA ILE A 53 -5.77 3.96 7.59
C ILE A 53 -6.15 4.85 8.76
N THR A 54 -5.55 6.03 8.87
CA THR A 54 -5.84 7.03 9.90
C THR A 54 -6.35 8.30 9.24
N ASP A 55 -7.53 8.74 9.60
CA ASP A 55 -8.10 9.99 9.11
C ASP A 55 -7.57 11.21 9.89
N ALA A 56 -7.88 12.44 9.45
CA ALA A 56 -7.41 13.66 10.14
C ALA A 56 -7.97 13.85 11.56
N ASN A 57 -9.04 13.14 11.93
CA ASN A 57 -9.61 13.16 13.28
C ASN A 57 -8.96 12.10 14.20
N GLY A 58 -8.01 11.30 13.68
CA GLY A 58 -7.37 10.21 14.39
C GLY A 58 -8.18 8.92 14.41
N LYS A 59 -9.29 8.83 13.68
CA LYS A 59 -10.05 7.58 13.52
C LYS A 59 -9.22 6.60 12.71
N GLN A 60 -9.06 5.39 13.24
CA GLN A 60 -8.28 4.33 12.62
C GLN A 60 -9.16 3.22 12.06
N MET A 61 -8.79 2.72 10.89
CA MET A 61 -9.40 1.56 10.25
C MET A 61 -8.31 0.59 9.82
N THR A 62 -8.51 -0.70 10.07
CA THR A 62 -7.61 -1.77 9.61
C THR A 62 -8.25 -2.56 8.49
N VAL A 63 -7.50 -2.79 7.41
CA VAL A 63 -7.94 -3.58 6.26
C VAL A 63 -6.89 -4.65 5.98
N GLU A 64 -7.30 -5.91 5.97
CA GLU A 64 -6.40 -7.06 5.75
C GLU A 64 -6.97 -8.00 4.70
N GLY A 65 -6.10 -8.77 4.06
CA GLY A 65 -6.53 -9.89 3.22
C GLY A 65 -5.43 -10.43 2.31
N ASP A 66 -5.78 -11.52 1.63
CA ASP A 66 -4.85 -12.23 0.75
C ASP A 66 -4.57 -11.46 -0.53
N GLY A 67 -3.30 -11.45 -0.91
CA GLY A 67 -2.79 -10.86 -2.13
C GLY A 67 -2.89 -9.34 -2.16
N VAL A 68 -2.97 -8.80 -3.37
CA VAL A 68 -3.37 -7.44 -3.74
C VAL A 68 -4.28 -7.57 -4.95
N VAL A 69 -5.41 -6.85 -4.98
CA VAL A 69 -6.39 -6.90 -6.08
C VAL A 69 -6.78 -8.32 -6.54
N GLY A 70 -6.81 -9.27 -5.59
CA GLY A 70 -7.12 -10.69 -5.86
C GLY A 70 -5.96 -11.53 -6.41
N GLN A 71 -4.73 -11.01 -6.39
CA GLN A 71 -3.54 -11.68 -6.92
C GLN A 71 -2.44 -11.78 -5.87
N GLN A 72 -1.66 -12.87 -5.91
CA GLN A 72 -0.45 -13.08 -5.10
C GLN A 72 0.77 -13.12 -6.04
N PRO A 73 1.24 -11.96 -6.51
CA PRO A 73 2.23 -11.88 -7.57
C PRO A 73 3.59 -12.46 -7.15
N PHE A 74 4.20 -13.21 -8.07
CA PHE A 74 5.63 -13.52 -8.03
C PHE A 74 6.38 -12.38 -8.72
N ILE A 75 7.40 -11.85 -8.06
CA ILE A 75 8.19 -10.71 -8.55
C ILE A 75 9.65 -11.17 -8.66
N SER A 76 10.12 -11.33 -9.89
CA SER A 76 11.48 -11.76 -10.19
C SER A 76 12.53 -10.75 -9.68
N SER A 77 13.78 -11.18 -9.58
CA SER A 77 14.92 -10.30 -9.32
C SER A 77 14.94 -9.11 -10.29
N ASN A 78 15.08 -7.89 -9.75
CA ASN A 78 15.08 -6.61 -10.48
C ASN A 78 13.80 -6.29 -11.27
N ASP A 79 12.71 -7.00 -11.02
CA ASP A 79 11.42 -6.77 -11.66
C ASP A 79 10.45 -6.02 -10.72
N GLU A 80 9.31 -5.60 -11.26
CA GLU A 80 8.30 -4.86 -10.50
C GLU A 80 6.87 -5.31 -10.80
N TYR A 81 6.02 -5.19 -9.78
CA TYR A 81 4.57 -5.38 -9.91
C TYR A 81 3.85 -4.10 -9.53
N THR A 82 2.97 -3.62 -10.42
CA THR A 82 2.17 -2.41 -10.19
C THR A 82 0.69 -2.73 -10.17
N TYR A 83 -0.03 -2.18 -9.20
CA TYR A 83 -1.48 -2.28 -9.12
C TYR A 83 -2.11 -0.96 -8.66
N ASN A 84 -3.39 -0.79 -8.98
CA ASN A 84 -4.21 0.34 -8.54
C ASN A 84 -5.37 -0.13 -7.65
N SER A 85 -5.71 0.66 -6.65
CA SER A 85 -6.89 0.45 -5.81
C SER A 85 -7.35 1.79 -5.23
N GLY A 86 -8.26 1.77 -4.26
CA GLY A 86 -8.75 2.99 -3.64
C GLY A 86 -9.33 2.77 -2.25
N THR A 87 -9.47 3.86 -1.52
CA THR A 87 -10.07 3.89 -0.19
C THR A 87 -10.98 5.11 -0.02
N ALA A 88 -11.92 5.01 0.90
CA ALA A 88 -12.77 6.10 1.34
C ALA A 88 -12.39 6.50 2.76
N ILE A 89 -12.25 7.80 3.01
CA ILE A 89 -12.07 8.34 4.37
C ILE A 89 -13.06 9.50 4.62
N GLU A 90 -13.26 9.83 5.89
CA GLU A 90 -14.26 10.83 6.33
C GLU A 90 -13.73 12.27 6.33
N THR A 91 -12.46 12.45 6.02
CA THR A 91 -11.77 13.75 6.10
C THR A 91 -10.98 14.04 4.82
N PRO A 92 -10.71 15.30 4.48
CA PRO A 92 -10.00 15.67 3.26
C PRO A 92 -8.50 15.29 3.27
N VAL A 93 -7.99 14.85 4.43
CA VAL A 93 -6.61 14.41 4.62
C VAL A 93 -6.62 13.13 5.47
N GLY A 94 -5.75 12.19 5.13
CA GLY A 94 -5.50 11.00 5.94
C GLY A 94 -4.11 10.43 5.68
N VAL A 95 -3.79 9.35 6.38
CA VAL A 95 -2.54 8.63 6.25
C VAL A 95 -2.86 7.15 6.10
N MET A 96 -2.16 6.50 5.17
CA MET A 96 -2.13 5.04 5.06
C MET A 96 -0.71 4.55 5.35
N GLN A 97 -0.62 3.46 6.09
CA GLN A 97 0.61 2.72 6.38
C GLN A 97 0.28 1.25 6.53
N GLY A 98 1.26 0.37 6.52
CA GLY A 98 0.98 -1.06 6.63
C GLY A 98 2.17 -1.92 6.27
N HIS A 99 1.91 -3.16 5.91
CA HIS A 99 2.94 -4.07 5.42
C HIS A 99 2.38 -5.13 4.49
N TYR A 100 3.28 -5.74 3.73
CA TYR A 100 3.04 -7.00 3.03
C TYR A 100 3.71 -8.15 3.76
N VAL A 101 3.02 -9.29 3.77
CA VAL A 101 3.62 -10.58 4.07
C VAL A 101 4.07 -11.19 2.74
N MET A 102 5.34 -11.56 2.68
CA MET A 102 6.01 -12.04 1.48
C MET A 102 6.68 -13.39 1.74
N LEU A 103 6.89 -14.19 0.70
CA LEU A 103 7.78 -15.36 0.74
C LEU A 103 9.03 -15.10 -0.11
N ASP A 104 10.18 -15.57 0.37
CA ASP A 104 11.41 -15.64 -0.42
C ASP A 104 11.44 -16.88 -1.34
N GLU A 105 12.54 -17.08 -2.09
CA GLU A 105 12.67 -18.21 -3.02
C GLU A 105 12.64 -19.58 -2.33
N LYS A 106 12.87 -19.62 -1.02
CA LYS A 106 12.87 -20.83 -0.19
C LYS A 106 11.53 -21.04 0.52
N GLY A 107 10.56 -20.16 0.29
CA GLY A 107 9.26 -20.18 0.96
C GLY A 107 9.31 -19.68 2.41
N GLN A 108 10.35 -18.95 2.81
CA GLN A 108 10.44 -18.34 4.13
C GLN A 108 9.69 -17.02 4.14
N GLU A 109 8.89 -16.81 5.18
CA GLU A 109 8.11 -15.59 5.34
C GLU A 109 8.97 -14.40 5.79
N PHE A 110 8.71 -13.24 5.20
CA PHE A 110 9.26 -11.96 5.65
C PHE A 110 8.26 -10.82 5.46
N ILE A 111 8.44 -9.76 6.25
CA ILE A 111 7.57 -8.58 6.24
C ILE A 111 8.25 -7.45 5.45
N THR A 112 7.52 -6.84 4.53
CA THR A 112 7.91 -5.58 3.88
C THR A 112 7.01 -4.46 4.36
N GLU A 113 7.58 -3.52 5.12
CA GLU A 113 6.87 -2.34 5.61
C GLU A 113 6.50 -1.39 4.45
N ILE A 114 5.35 -0.74 4.61
CA ILE A 114 4.87 0.33 3.76
C ILE A 114 4.84 1.58 4.63
N GLU A 115 5.84 2.42 4.42
CA GLU A 115 5.98 3.69 5.14
C GLU A 115 4.72 4.55 4.99
N PRO A 116 4.39 5.36 6.03
CA PRO A 116 3.23 6.25 5.98
C PRO A 116 3.24 7.17 4.77
N PHE A 117 2.15 7.17 4.00
CA PHE A 117 1.92 8.11 2.91
C PHE A 117 0.58 8.82 3.08
N ARG A 118 0.51 10.05 2.58
CA ARG A 118 -0.65 10.92 2.74
C ARG A 118 -1.68 10.66 1.65
N LEU A 119 -2.94 10.69 2.06
CA LEU A 119 -4.09 10.96 1.22
C LEU A 119 -4.46 12.42 1.44
N ALA A 120 -4.51 13.24 0.40
CA ALA A 120 -4.87 14.64 0.55
C ALA A 120 -5.61 15.16 -0.68
N VAL A 121 -6.69 15.89 -0.46
CA VAL A 121 -7.29 16.74 -1.50
C VAL A 121 -6.22 17.77 -1.93
N PRO A 122 -6.08 18.06 -3.23
CA PRO A 122 -5.12 19.05 -3.71
C PRO A 122 -5.27 20.40 -3.01
N ASN A 123 -4.15 21.06 -2.70
CA ASN A 123 -4.08 22.39 -2.08
C ASN A 123 -4.69 22.52 -0.67
N VAL A 124 -4.91 21.41 0.06
CA VAL A 124 -5.41 21.45 1.45
C VAL A 124 -4.30 21.54 2.50
N LEU A 125 -3.06 21.24 2.13
CA LEU A 125 -1.89 21.36 3.00
C LEU A 125 -1.05 22.56 2.54
N ASN A 126 -0.82 23.51 3.45
CA ASN A 126 0.07 24.66 3.28
C ASN A 126 1.46 24.37 3.87
#